data_AF-A0A954I347-F1
#
_entry.id   AF-A0A954I347-F1
#
_cell.length_a   1.000
_cell.length_b   1.000
_cell.length_c   1.000
_cell.angle_alpha   90.00
_cell.angle_beta   90.00
_cell.angle_gamma   90.00
#
_symmetry.space_group_name_H-M   'P 1'
#
loop_
_entity.id
_entity.type
_entity.pdbx_description
1 polymer ?
#
loop_
_entity_poly.entity_id
_entity_poly.type
_entity_poly.pdbx_seq_one_letter_code
_entity_poly.pdbx_strand_id
1 'polypeptide(L)'
;MSAWPGGSCPECGDEMPAKVLRCRTCGAMLNPSLEIPDVAAPDLNALPEVQVVTEIQAKGYYVGCPNCESELRISAKYVGQQVACKFCSAPFLFDPKSATIRRIAVYAECPYCRQELRIAEKYLGKRVGCKHCDGAIRTTLPVGHT
;
A
#
# COMPACT_ATOMS: atom_id res chain seq x y z
N MET A 1 29.51 30.61 -40.25
CA MET A 1 29.54 29.80 -39.01
C MET A 1 30.97 29.45 -38.70
N SER A 2 31.67 30.27 -37.93
CA SER A 2 33.08 30.00 -37.62
C SER A 2 33.15 29.17 -36.34
N ALA A 3 33.36 27.86 -36.50
CA ALA A 3 33.85 27.04 -35.40
C ALA A 3 35.17 27.66 -34.89
N TRP A 4 35.43 27.55 -33.58
CA TRP A 4 36.66 28.08 -32.99
C TRP A 4 37.89 27.59 -33.78
N PRO A 5 38.76 28.48 -34.27
CA PRO A 5 39.88 28.09 -35.13
C PRO A 5 41.02 27.39 -34.37
N GLY A 6 40.98 27.40 -33.04
CA GLY A 6 42.11 27.03 -32.18
C GLY A 6 42.89 28.27 -31.72
N GLY A 7 43.59 28.17 -30.60
CA GLY A 7 44.41 29.24 -30.04
C GLY A 7 44.06 29.59 -28.59
N SER A 8 44.65 30.67 -28.07
CA SER A 8 44.47 31.11 -26.69
C SER A 8 43.05 31.59 -26.39
N CYS A 9 42.49 31.12 -25.28
CA CYS A 9 41.21 31.57 -24.77
C CYS A 9 41.27 33.08 -24.46
N PRO A 10 40.30 33.89 -24.91
CA PRO A 10 40.30 35.33 -24.67
C PRO A 10 40.08 35.71 -23.19
N GLU A 11 39.52 34.80 -22.38
CA GLU A 11 39.18 35.07 -20.97
C GLU A 11 40.28 34.64 -20.01
N CYS A 12 40.93 33.49 -20.23
CA CYS A 12 41.95 32.96 -19.30
C CYS A 12 43.32 32.73 -19.93
N GLY A 13 43.49 32.94 -21.24
CA GLY A 13 44.77 32.80 -21.94
C GLY A 13 45.21 31.38 -22.26
N ASP A 14 44.58 30.34 -21.69
CA ASP A 14 44.93 28.94 -21.97
C ASP A 14 44.75 28.56 -23.44
N GLU A 15 45.63 27.67 -23.93
CA GLU A 15 45.59 27.19 -25.30
C GLU A 15 44.46 26.17 -25.54
N MET A 16 43.56 26.49 -26.46
CA MET A 16 42.39 25.67 -26.80
C MET A 16 42.49 25.10 -28.21
N PRO A 17 42.23 23.80 -28.41
CA PRO A 17 42.25 23.19 -29.74
C PRO A 17 41.08 23.69 -30.60
N ALA A 18 41.19 23.55 -31.92
CA ALA A 18 40.11 23.96 -32.84
C ALA A 18 38.79 23.20 -32.58
N LYS A 19 37.67 23.81 -32.98
CA LYS A 19 36.29 23.29 -32.94
C LYS A 19 35.70 23.03 -31.55
N VAL A 20 36.35 23.48 -30.48
CA VAL A 20 35.75 23.46 -29.14
C VAL A 20 34.68 24.55 -29.00
N LEU A 21 33.67 24.27 -28.16
CA LEU A 21 32.58 25.21 -27.90
C LEU A 21 32.86 26.10 -26.70
N ARG A 22 33.58 25.56 -25.70
CA ARG A 22 33.92 26.23 -24.45
C ARG A 22 35.37 25.97 -24.08
N CYS A 23 35.98 26.91 -23.38
CA CYS A 23 37.29 26.72 -22.78
C CYS A 23 37.21 25.64 -21.69
N ARG A 24 38.15 24.69 -21.70
CA ARG A 24 38.23 23.63 -20.69
C ARG A 24 38.70 24.10 -19.32
N THR A 25 39.33 25.28 -19.24
CA THR A 25 39.84 25.82 -17.98
C THR A 25 38.78 26.67 -17.28
N CYS A 26 38.26 27.70 -17.98
CA CYS A 26 37.35 28.68 -17.37
C CYS A 26 35.88 28.53 -17.77
N GLY A 27 35.55 27.66 -18.74
CA GLY A 27 34.18 27.46 -19.22
C GLY A 27 33.65 28.56 -20.17
N ALA A 28 34.47 29.56 -20.49
CA ALA A 28 34.13 30.64 -21.42
C ALA A 28 33.68 30.10 -22.78
N MET A 29 32.68 30.73 -23.38
CA MET A 29 32.07 30.28 -24.63
C MET A 29 32.86 30.81 -25.83
N LEU A 30 33.47 29.89 -26.59
CA LEU A 30 34.44 30.18 -27.67
C LEU A 30 33.81 30.18 -29.06
N ASN A 31 32.56 29.71 -29.17
CA ASN A 31 31.77 29.78 -30.38
C ASN A 31 30.42 30.47 -30.11
N PRO A 32 30.37 31.81 -30.13
CA PRO A 32 29.19 32.63 -29.83
C PRO A 32 28.05 32.51 -30.83
N SER A 33 28.27 31.83 -31.96
CA SER A 33 27.22 31.56 -32.93
C SER A 33 26.36 30.34 -32.58
N LEU A 34 26.66 29.61 -31.50
CA LEU A 34 25.84 28.50 -31.01
C LEU A 34 24.91 28.98 -29.90
N GLU A 35 23.65 29.20 -30.27
CA GLU A 35 22.56 29.35 -29.32
C GLU A 35 22.30 27.98 -28.69
N ILE A 36 22.57 27.84 -27.39
CA ILE A 36 22.10 26.69 -26.64
C ILE A 36 20.62 26.93 -26.40
N PRO A 37 19.71 26.10 -26.95
CA PRO A 37 18.29 26.26 -26.66
C PRO A 37 18.08 26.13 -25.15
N ASP A 38 17.43 27.14 -24.56
CA ASP A 38 17.04 27.10 -23.16
C ASP A 38 15.97 26.02 -23.00
N VAL A 39 16.38 24.87 -22.47
CA VAL A 39 15.46 23.78 -22.16
C VAL A 39 14.96 24.01 -20.75
N ALA A 40 13.69 24.41 -20.64
CA ALA A 40 13.03 24.50 -19.34
C ALA A 40 13.15 23.16 -18.61
N ALA A 41 13.64 23.18 -17.38
CA ALA A 41 13.63 22.00 -16.53
C ALA A 41 12.17 21.53 -16.37
N PRO A 42 11.87 20.23 -16.55
CA PRO A 42 10.52 19.74 -16.35
C PRO A 42 10.12 19.90 -14.87
N ASP A 43 8.83 20.14 -14.63
CA ASP A 43 8.29 20.22 -13.28
C ASP A 43 8.56 18.93 -12.50
N LEU A 44 9.02 19.10 -11.26
CA LEU A 44 9.18 18.01 -10.30
C LEU A 44 7.80 17.54 -9.84
N ASN A 45 7.24 16.54 -10.54
CA ASN A 45 6.04 15.85 -10.07
C ASN A 45 6.39 14.89 -8.93
N ALA A 46 5.98 15.24 -7.72
CA ALA A 46 6.10 14.34 -6.57
C ALA A 46 5.27 13.08 -6.80
N LEU A 47 5.91 11.92 -6.69
CA LEU A 47 5.21 10.63 -6.77
C LEU A 47 4.29 10.47 -5.55
N PRO A 48 3.10 9.87 -5.71
CA PRO A 48 2.21 9.58 -4.60
C PRO A 48 2.85 8.57 -3.64
N GLU A 49 2.75 8.82 -2.33
CA GLU A 49 3.20 7.89 -1.31
C GLU A 49 2.40 6.58 -1.38
N VAL A 50 3.10 5.45 -1.58
CA VAL A 50 2.48 4.12 -1.58
C VAL A 50 2.18 3.74 -0.13
N GLN A 51 0.94 3.97 0.30
CA GLN A 51 0.48 3.55 1.61
C GLN A 51 0.39 2.02 1.67
N VAL A 52 1.31 1.40 2.41
CA VAL A 52 1.37 -0.06 2.59
C VAL A 52 0.14 -0.52 3.36
N VAL A 53 -0.79 -1.18 2.67
CA VAL A 53 -1.95 -1.83 3.29
C VAL A 53 -1.56 -3.27 3.62
N THR A 54 -1.56 -3.63 4.90
CA THR A 54 -1.29 -5.02 5.29
C THR A 54 -2.56 -5.85 5.27
N GLU A 55 -2.51 -7.01 4.64
CA GLU A 55 -3.61 -7.98 4.67
C GLU A 55 -3.57 -8.81 5.95
N ILE A 56 -4.71 -8.91 6.62
CA ILE A 56 -4.87 -9.69 7.85
C ILE A 56 -5.99 -10.71 7.66
N GLN A 57 -5.74 -11.95 8.09
CA GLN A 57 -6.76 -12.99 8.10
C GLN A 57 -7.54 -12.96 9.41
N ALA A 58 -8.86 -13.10 9.35
CA ALA A 58 -9.65 -13.18 10.57
C ALA A 58 -9.44 -14.53 11.28
N LYS A 59 -9.27 -14.48 12.61
CA LYS A 59 -9.10 -15.66 13.49
C LYS A 59 -10.43 -16.38 13.76
N GLY A 60 -11.55 -15.68 13.59
CA GLY A 60 -12.88 -16.25 13.76
C GLY A 60 -14.00 -15.24 13.56
N TYR A 61 -15.20 -15.63 13.97
CA TYR A 61 -16.46 -15.02 13.59
C TYR A 61 -17.31 -14.69 14.82
N TYR A 62 -18.07 -13.61 14.69
CA TYR A 62 -19.25 -13.32 15.49
C TYR A 62 -20.49 -13.62 14.63
N VAL A 63 -21.28 -14.61 15.05
CA VAL A 63 -22.45 -15.07 14.31
C VAL A 63 -23.69 -15.10 15.19
N GLY A 64 -24.86 -14.88 14.62
CA GLY A 64 -26.13 -15.10 15.29
C GLY A 64 -26.45 -16.60 15.34
N CYS A 65 -26.87 -17.10 16.51
CA CYS A 65 -27.40 -18.45 16.63
C CYS A 65 -28.70 -18.58 15.81
N PRO A 66 -28.88 -19.62 15.00
CA PRO A 66 -30.10 -19.80 14.20
C PRO A 66 -31.37 -20.08 15.04
N ASN A 67 -31.22 -20.47 16.31
CA ASN A 67 -32.35 -20.85 17.17
C ASN A 67 -32.75 -19.76 18.18
N CYS A 68 -31.78 -18.99 18.71
CA CYS A 68 -32.04 -17.98 19.75
C CYS A 68 -31.52 -16.59 19.39
N GLU A 69 -31.00 -16.41 18.17
CA GLU A 69 -30.47 -15.14 17.61
C GLU A 69 -29.34 -14.47 18.40
N SER A 70 -28.90 -15.09 19.50
CA SER A 70 -27.84 -14.57 20.35
C SER A 70 -26.49 -14.60 19.63
N GLU A 71 -25.68 -13.57 19.85
CA GLU A 71 -24.35 -13.46 19.25
C GLU A 71 -23.36 -14.45 19.87
N LEU A 72 -22.80 -15.32 19.04
CA LEU A 72 -21.80 -16.32 19.38
C LEU A 72 -20.45 -15.95 18.78
N ARG A 73 -19.39 -16.13 19.58
CA ARG A 73 -18.00 -16.02 19.14
C ARG A 73 -17.46 -17.41 18.84
N ILE A 74 -17.15 -17.68 17.58
CA ILE A 74 -16.72 -19.00 17.11
C ILE A 74 -15.41 -18.86 16.33
N SER A 75 -14.42 -19.69 16.65
CA SER A 75 -13.14 -19.70 15.94
C SER A 75 -13.29 -20.29 14.53
N ALA A 76 -12.51 -19.78 13.58
CA ALA A 76 -12.49 -20.28 12.21
C ALA A 76 -12.12 -21.77 12.08
N LYS A 77 -11.45 -22.35 13.10
CA LYS A 77 -11.12 -23.79 13.12
C LYS A 77 -12.34 -24.72 13.21
N TYR A 78 -13.50 -24.19 13.64
CA TYR A 78 -14.73 -24.97 13.78
C TYR A 78 -15.59 -24.94 12.51
N VAL A 79 -15.13 -24.26 11.45
CA VAL A 79 -15.87 -24.23 10.18
C VAL A 79 -16.06 -25.65 9.67
N GLY A 80 -17.30 -26.01 9.33
CA GLY A 80 -17.70 -27.36 8.93
C GLY A 80 -17.95 -28.33 10.09
N GLN A 81 -17.81 -27.91 11.35
CA GLN A 81 -18.05 -28.76 12.52
C GLN A 81 -19.42 -28.49 13.16
N GLN A 82 -19.99 -29.49 13.83
CA GLN A 82 -21.14 -29.30 14.70
C GLN A 82 -20.71 -28.59 15.99
N VAL A 83 -21.37 -27.48 16.29
CA VAL A 83 -21.16 -26.69 17.51
C VAL A 83 -22.49 -26.48 18.22
N ALA A 84 -22.44 -26.32 19.54
CA ALA A 84 -23.62 -26.02 20.34
C ALA A 84 -23.63 -24.54 20.75
N CYS A 85 -24.80 -23.91 20.69
CA CYS A 85 -24.99 -22.57 21.20
C CYS A 85 -24.79 -22.53 22.72
N LYS A 86 -23.98 -21.61 23.24
CA LYS A 86 -23.79 -21.46 24.69
C LYS A 86 -25.03 -20.92 25.45
N PHE A 87 -26.03 -20.40 24.73
CA PHE A 87 -27.22 -19.79 25.32
C PHE A 87 -28.43 -20.73 25.31
N CYS A 88 -28.69 -21.42 24.21
CA CYS A 88 -29.84 -22.32 24.06
C CYS A 88 -29.46 -23.80 23.95
N SER A 89 -28.17 -24.13 23.97
CA SER A 89 -27.63 -25.49 23.84
C SER A 89 -28.00 -26.23 22.54
N ALA A 90 -28.69 -25.57 21.60
CA ALA A 90 -29.06 -26.16 20.33
C ALA A 90 -27.80 -26.44 19.48
N PRO A 91 -27.63 -27.67 18.98
CA PRO A 91 -26.56 -28.00 18.06
C PRO A 91 -26.87 -27.46 16.66
N PHE A 92 -25.86 -26.96 15.96
CA PHE A 92 -25.96 -26.57 14.56
C PHE A 92 -24.62 -26.78 13.85
N LEU A 93 -24.67 -26.98 12.54
CA LEU A 93 -23.47 -27.04 11.71
C LEU A 93 -22.94 -25.62 11.51
N PHE A 94 -21.71 -25.35 11.95
CA PHE A 94 -21.10 -24.03 11.75
C PHE A 94 -20.54 -23.91 10.34
N ASP A 95 -21.31 -23.28 9.46
CA ASP A 95 -20.84 -22.90 8.13
C ASP A 95 -21.05 -21.40 7.89
N PRO A 96 -19.97 -20.58 7.86
CA PRO A 96 -20.07 -19.14 7.68
C PRO A 96 -20.41 -18.73 6.23
N LYS A 97 -20.51 -19.68 5.29
CA LYS A 97 -20.95 -19.43 3.91
C LYS A 97 -22.45 -19.72 3.73
N SER A 98 -23.04 -20.52 4.61
CA SER A 98 -24.45 -20.89 4.59
C SER A 98 -25.36 -19.73 4.96
N ALA A 99 -26.50 -19.63 4.28
CA ALA A 99 -27.54 -18.65 4.57
C ALA A 99 -28.21 -18.84 5.94
N THR A 100 -28.05 -20.03 6.56
CA THR A 100 -28.63 -20.33 7.88
C THR A 100 -27.97 -19.53 9.01
N ILE A 101 -26.71 -19.11 8.83
CA ILE A 101 -25.95 -18.43 9.88
C ILE A 101 -25.71 -16.98 9.48
N ARG A 102 -26.34 -16.06 10.24
CA ARG A 102 -26.10 -14.63 10.08
C ARG A 102 -24.74 -14.25 10.66
N ARG A 103 -23.77 -13.95 9.80
CA ARG A 103 -22.50 -13.35 10.22
C ARG A 103 -22.71 -11.88 10.57
N ILE A 104 -22.18 -11.47 11.73
CA ILE A 104 -22.30 -10.11 12.26
C ILE A 104 -20.96 -9.38 12.10
N ALA A 105 -19.89 -10.03 12.52
CA ALA A 105 -18.54 -9.49 12.48
C ALA A 105 -17.50 -10.61 12.44
N VAL A 106 -16.24 -10.26 12.25
CA VAL A 106 -15.09 -11.13 12.45
C VAL A 106 -14.15 -10.55 13.49
N TYR A 107 -13.29 -11.38 14.06
CA TYR A 107 -12.18 -10.89 14.89
C TYR A 107 -10.83 -11.25 14.29
N ALA A 108 -9.91 -10.31 14.31
CA ALA A 108 -8.54 -10.46 13.83
C ALA A 108 -7.58 -9.74 14.77
N GLU A 109 -6.29 -10.04 14.67
CA GLU A 109 -5.26 -9.34 15.44
C GLU A 109 -4.56 -8.33 14.54
N CYS A 110 -4.34 -7.12 15.04
CA CYS A 110 -3.60 -6.11 14.29
C CYS A 110 -2.10 -6.45 14.26
N PRO A 111 -1.44 -6.50 13.09
CA PRO A 111 0.00 -6.79 13.01
C PRO A 111 0.87 -5.68 13.59
N TYR A 112 0.35 -4.46 13.67
CA TYR A 112 1.09 -3.30 14.18
C TYR A 112 1.03 -3.19 15.70
N CYS A 113 -0.17 -3.29 16.29
CA CYS A 113 -0.35 -3.08 17.73
C CYS A 113 -0.73 -4.34 18.52
N ARG A 114 -0.89 -5.49 17.84
CA ARG A 114 -1.26 -6.80 18.40
C ARG A 114 -2.56 -6.83 19.20
N GLN A 115 -3.40 -5.81 19.04
CA GLN A 115 -4.72 -5.75 19.68
C GLN A 115 -5.75 -6.52 18.87
N GLU A 116 -6.73 -7.12 19.56
CA GLU A 116 -7.87 -7.77 18.92
C GLU A 116 -8.84 -6.73 18.36
N LEU A 117 -9.12 -6.86 17.07
CA LEU A 117 -10.03 -6.02 16.33
C LEU A 117 -11.32 -6.78 16.05
N ARG A 118 -12.45 -6.15 16.40
CA ARG A 118 -13.78 -6.56 15.95
C ARG A 118 -14.10 -5.79 14.67
N ILE A 119 -14.20 -6.50 13.56
CA ILE A 119 -14.39 -5.93 12.22
C ILE A 119 -15.77 -6.36 11.73
N ALA A 120 -16.68 -5.39 11.56
CA ALA A 120 -18.02 -5.67 11.03
C ALA A 120 -17.94 -6.20 9.59
N GLU A 121 -18.91 -7.03 9.20
CA GLU A 121 -18.92 -7.66 7.87
C GLU A 121 -18.78 -6.65 6.71
N LYS A 122 -19.38 -5.46 6.85
CA LYS A 122 -19.32 -4.36 5.87
C LYS A 122 -17.92 -3.81 5.56
N TYR A 123 -16.93 -4.10 6.42
CA TYR A 123 -15.54 -3.66 6.27
C TYR A 123 -14.61 -4.78 5.78
N LEU A 124 -15.10 -6.01 5.61
CA LEU A 124 -14.31 -7.10 5.02
C LEU A 124 -13.89 -6.74 3.59
N GLY A 125 -12.64 -7.02 3.26
CA GLY A 125 -12.03 -6.68 1.97
C GLY A 125 -11.79 -5.19 1.73
N LYS A 126 -12.23 -4.30 2.63
CA LYS A 126 -11.99 -2.86 2.54
C LYS A 126 -10.71 -2.47 3.27
N ARG A 127 -10.08 -1.42 2.77
CA ARG A 127 -9.00 -0.73 3.47
C ARG A 127 -9.60 0.06 4.62
N VAL A 128 -9.19 -0.25 5.84
CA VAL A 128 -9.62 0.44 7.06
C VAL A 128 -8.44 0.70 7.98
N GLY A 129 -8.53 1.76 8.78
CA GLY A 129 -7.55 2.03 9.84
C GLY A 129 -7.83 1.17 11.07
N CYS A 130 -6.77 0.67 11.71
CA CYS A 130 -6.89 0.05 13.02
C CYS A 130 -7.37 1.08 14.06
N LYS A 131 -8.43 0.77 14.82
CA LYS A 131 -8.95 1.69 15.86
C LYS A 131 -7.97 2.03 16.98
N HIS A 132 -6.86 1.32 17.11
CA HIS A 132 -5.86 1.48 18.18
C HIS A 132 -4.58 2.18 17.73
N CYS A 133 -4.15 1.98 16.49
CA CYS A 133 -2.86 2.47 16.00
C CYS A 133 -2.94 3.13 14.62
N ASP A 134 -4.14 3.27 14.07
CA ASP A 134 -4.44 3.82 12.73
C ASP A 134 -3.78 3.10 11.54
N GLY A 135 -3.05 2.01 11.80
CA GLY A 135 -2.39 1.21 10.77
C GLY A 135 -3.37 0.73 9.70
N ALA A 136 -3.01 0.92 8.43
CA ALA A 136 -3.84 0.56 7.29
C ALA A 136 -3.89 -0.96 7.12
N ILE A 137 -5.06 -1.54 7.32
CA ILE A 137 -5.29 -2.98 7.24
C ILE A 137 -6.41 -3.30 6.25
N ARG A 138 -6.31 -4.48 5.64
CA ARG A 138 -7.40 -5.09 4.86
C ARG A 138 -7.68 -6.48 5.42
N THR A 139 -8.88 -6.69 5.93
CA THR A 139 -9.25 -7.99 6.52
C THR A 139 -9.84 -8.92 5.49
N THR A 140 -9.33 -10.15 5.41
CA THR A 140 -9.86 -11.23 4.58
C THR A 140 -10.48 -12.32 5.45
N LEU A 141 -11.45 -13.03 4.87
CA LEU A 141 -12.05 -14.19 5.52
C LEU A 141 -11.01 -15.31 5.64
N PRO A 142 -11.00 -16.09 6.73
CA PRO A 142 -10.13 -17.24 6.85
C PRO A 142 -10.50 -18.24 5.77
N VAL A 143 -9.51 -18.61 4.97
CA VAL A 143 -9.60 -19.75 4.06
C VAL A 143 -9.80 -20.99 4.91
N GLY A 144 -11.01 -21.54 4.87
CA GLY A 144 -11.27 -22.86 5.44
C GLY A 144 -10.37 -23.86 4.73
N HIS A 145 -9.45 -24.47 5.46
CA HIS A 145 -8.76 -25.66 5.00
C HIS A 145 -9.83 -26.74 4.85
N THR A 146 -10.18 -27.04 3.59
CA THR A 146 -10.89 -28.26 3.21
C THR A 146 -9.98 -29.46 3.43
#